data_AF-A0A8W8K7Q4-F1
#
_entry.id   AF-A0A8W8K7Q4-F1
#
_cell.length_a   1.000
_cell.length_b   1.000
_cell.length_c   1.000
_cell.angle_alpha   90.00
_cell.angle_beta   90.00
_cell.angle_gamma   90.00
#
_symmetry.space_group_name_H-M   'P 1'
#
loop_
_entity.id
_entity.type
_entity.pdbx_description
1 polymer ?
#
loop_
_entity_poly.entity_id
_entity_poly.type
_entity_poly.pdbx_seq_one_letter_code
_entity_poly.pdbx_strand_id
1 'polypeptide(L)'
;DNGGSRNPCEEVHAGTHATSEIETKHLQNFLCSHSNLIAYLNVHTYGQYWIYPWGYTPILPTDYRDLDHLGRSAATAIRHTHGRTFTVGEDTRVLYAAAGGADDYAKGACGVKYSYTVELRDTGLHGFVAPTSYIIPAGEETFAGFKAFATELVHYEHL
;
A
#
# COMPACT_ATOMS: atom_id res chain seq x y z
N ASP A 1 -5.55 8.35 -18.13
CA ASP A 1 -6.22 7.62 -17.03
C ASP A 1 -6.26 8.52 -15.82
N ASN A 2 -7.20 8.29 -14.90
CA ASN A 2 -7.38 9.17 -13.74
C ASN A 2 -6.12 9.12 -12.86
N GLY A 3 -5.54 10.28 -12.53
CA GLY A 3 -4.43 10.39 -11.57
C GLY A 3 -3.00 10.25 -12.11
N GLY A 4 -2.80 10.04 -13.43
CA GLY A 4 -1.46 10.04 -14.06
C GLY A 4 -1.36 11.02 -15.24
N SER A 5 -0.16 11.55 -15.50
CA SER A 5 0.09 12.55 -16.54
C SER A 5 0.87 12.01 -17.74
N ARG A 6 0.56 12.53 -18.94
CA ARG A 6 1.36 12.29 -20.15
C ARG A 6 2.47 13.33 -20.35
N ASN A 7 2.48 14.38 -19.54
CA ASN A 7 3.49 15.42 -19.60
C ASN A 7 4.75 14.95 -18.87
N PRO A 8 5.91 14.81 -19.55
CA PRO A 8 7.13 14.34 -18.92
C PRO A 8 7.73 15.31 -17.89
N CYS A 9 7.19 16.54 -17.80
CA CYS A 9 7.62 17.54 -16.83
C CYS A 9 6.77 17.56 -15.55
N GLU A 10 5.76 16.71 -15.42
CA GLU A 10 4.92 16.60 -14.22
C GLU A 10 5.41 15.49 -13.29
N GLU A 11 5.35 15.72 -11.98
CA GLU A 11 5.76 14.74 -10.95
C GLU A 11 5.03 13.40 -11.06
N VAL A 12 3.81 13.41 -11.60
CA VAL A 12 2.96 12.22 -11.80
C VAL A 12 3.00 11.70 -13.24
N HIS A 13 4.10 11.94 -13.97
CA HIS A 13 4.27 11.42 -15.32
C HIS A 13 4.22 9.88 -15.32
N ALA A 14 3.29 9.31 -16.08
CA ALA A 14 3.04 7.87 -16.15
C ALA A 14 4.04 7.09 -17.03
N GLY A 15 4.99 7.77 -17.67
CA GLY A 15 5.92 7.18 -18.62
C GLY A 15 5.35 7.07 -20.04
N THR A 16 6.15 6.47 -20.94
CA THR A 16 5.80 6.35 -22.37
C THR A 16 4.85 5.18 -22.66
N HIS A 17 4.86 4.15 -21.81
CA HIS A 17 3.95 3.02 -21.80
C HIS A 17 3.99 2.33 -20.43
N ALA A 18 3.04 1.44 -20.13
CA ALA A 18 3.08 0.66 -18.90
C ALA A 18 4.41 -0.09 -18.77
N THR A 19 5.06 0.01 -17.60
CA THR A 19 6.39 -0.57 -17.33
C THR A 19 7.51 -0.10 -18.26
N SER A 20 7.49 1.17 -18.70
CA SER A 20 8.64 1.78 -19.39
C SER A 20 9.89 1.84 -18.50
N GLU A 21 9.71 2.03 -17.19
CA GLU A 21 10.81 2.09 -16.22
C GLU A 21 11.31 0.68 -15.89
N ILE A 22 12.63 0.47 -15.97
CA ILE A 22 13.24 -0.85 -15.81
C ILE A 22 13.01 -1.42 -14.40
N GLU A 23 12.95 -0.56 -13.39
CA GLU A 23 12.65 -0.87 -12.00
C GLU A 23 11.25 -1.47 -11.86
N THR A 24 10.25 -0.80 -12.44
CA THR A 24 8.85 -1.28 -12.40
C THR A 24 8.65 -2.54 -13.23
N LYS A 25 9.36 -2.67 -14.36
CA LYS A 25 9.35 -3.88 -15.19
C LYS A 25 9.89 -5.10 -14.44
N HIS A 26 10.99 -4.94 -13.71
CA HIS A 26 11.54 -6.05 -12.91
C HIS A 26 10.61 -6.45 -11.77
N LEU A 27 10.00 -5.48 -11.08
CA LEU A 27 9.01 -5.77 -10.04
C LEU A 27 7.78 -6.50 -10.60
N GLN A 28 7.22 -6.04 -11.71
CA GLN A 28 6.11 -6.71 -12.41
C GLN A 28 6.45 -8.17 -12.73
N ASN A 29 7.62 -8.40 -13.34
CA ASN A 29 8.06 -9.75 -13.70
C ASN A 29 8.16 -10.65 -12.48
N PHE A 30 8.69 -10.13 -11.36
CA PHE A 30 8.75 -10.88 -10.11
C PHE A 30 7.35 -11.24 -9.60
N LEU A 31 6.46 -10.26 -9.45
CA LEU A 31 5.11 -10.47 -8.92
C LEU A 31 4.31 -11.48 -9.76
N CYS A 32 4.35 -11.34 -11.07
CA CYS A 32 3.56 -12.17 -11.98
C CYS A 32 4.16 -13.58 -12.23
N SER A 33 5.42 -13.82 -11.87
CA SER A 33 6.06 -15.15 -12.01
C SER A 33 5.98 -16.02 -10.76
N HIS A 34 5.51 -15.48 -9.62
CA HIS A 34 5.46 -16.20 -8.35
C HIS A 34 4.02 -16.40 -7.88
N SER A 35 3.41 -17.51 -8.32
CA SER A 35 2.03 -17.87 -7.98
C SER A 35 1.81 -18.19 -6.49
N ASN A 36 2.89 -18.36 -5.71
CA ASN A 36 2.84 -18.59 -4.27
C ASN A 36 2.92 -17.30 -3.44
N LEU A 37 2.92 -16.11 -4.07
CA LEU A 37 2.84 -14.84 -3.34
C LEU A 37 1.42 -14.62 -2.83
N ILE A 38 1.30 -14.57 -1.49
CA ILE A 38 0.01 -14.43 -0.81
C ILE A 38 -0.32 -12.95 -0.58
N ALA A 39 0.69 -12.14 -0.23
CA ALA A 39 0.54 -10.73 0.09
C ALA A 39 1.66 -9.86 -0.49
N TYR A 40 1.33 -8.60 -0.76
CA TYR A 40 2.23 -7.55 -1.23
C TYR A 40 1.96 -6.25 -0.46
N LEU A 41 3.00 -5.69 0.18
CA LEU A 41 2.93 -4.43 0.93
C LEU A 41 3.88 -3.40 0.28
N ASN A 42 3.30 -2.39 -0.37
CA ASN A 42 4.00 -1.28 -1.00
C ASN A 42 4.13 -0.11 -0.01
N VAL A 43 5.34 0.20 0.45
CA VAL A 43 5.54 1.12 1.58
C VAL A 43 5.99 2.50 1.11
N HIS A 44 5.26 3.52 1.55
CA HIS A 44 5.41 4.93 1.21
C HIS A 44 5.37 5.81 2.47
N THR A 45 5.53 7.11 2.28
CA THR A 45 5.31 8.16 3.28
C THR A 45 4.80 9.38 2.54
N TYR A 46 3.92 10.22 3.07
CA TYR A 46 3.38 10.27 4.42
C TYR A 46 1.85 10.26 4.40
N GLY A 47 1.24 10.00 5.55
CA GLY A 47 -0.19 10.23 5.74
C GLY A 47 -0.84 9.37 6.79
N GLN A 48 -0.16 8.31 7.27
CA GLN A 48 -0.71 7.30 8.18
C GLN A 48 -1.92 6.59 7.55
N TYR A 49 -1.69 5.96 6.40
CA TYR A 49 -2.70 5.18 5.68
C TYR A 49 -2.28 3.72 5.56
N TRP A 50 -3.26 2.83 5.63
CA TRP A 50 -3.12 1.43 5.26
C TRP A 50 -4.23 1.12 4.27
N ILE A 51 -3.96 1.36 3.00
CA ILE A 51 -4.95 1.37 1.93
C ILE A 51 -4.81 0.15 1.04
N TYR A 52 -5.92 -0.22 0.42
CA TYR A 52 -6.00 -1.36 -0.49
C TYR A 52 -6.68 -0.97 -1.80
N PRO A 53 -6.49 -1.76 -2.87
CA PRO A 53 -7.12 -1.52 -4.17
C PRO A 53 -8.64 -1.25 -4.12
N TRP A 54 -9.21 -0.53 -5.07
CA TRP A 54 -8.54 0.00 -6.26
C TRP A 54 -8.14 1.48 -6.12
N GLY A 55 -6.98 1.86 -6.63
CA GLY A 55 -6.56 3.26 -6.79
C GLY A 55 -7.13 3.89 -8.07
N TYR A 56 -7.33 3.11 -9.14
CA TYR A 56 -7.81 3.66 -10.42
C TYR A 56 -9.33 3.90 -10.50
N THR A 57 -10.12 3.39 -9.56
CA THR A 57 -11.60 3.41 -9.60
C THR A 57 -12.21 3.29 -8.20
N PRO A 58 -13.34 3.98 -7.90
CA PRO A 58 -13.99 3.90 -6.58
C PRO A 58 -14.80 2.61 -6.33
N ILE A 59 -14.72 1.65 -7.26
CA ILE A 59 -15.34 0.33 -7.14
C ILE A 59 -14.54 -0.48 -6.13
N LEU A 60 -15.20 -1.17 -5.21
CA LEU A 60 -14.51 -2.04 -4.26
C LEU A 60 -14.14 -3.38 -4.93
N PRO A 61 -12.97 -3.97 -4.63
CA PRO A 61 -12.71 -5.37 -4.91
C PRO A 61 -13.75 -6.27 -4.26
N THR A 62 -14.05 -7.42 -4.87
CA THR A 62 -15.06 -8.36 -4.33
C THR A 62 -14.70 -8.91 -2.95
N ASP A 63 -13.40 -8.94 -2.64
CA ASP A 63 -12.80 -9.42 -1.39
C ASP A 63 -12.38 -8.28 -0.44
N TYR A 64 -12.92 -7.07 -0.61
CA TYR A 64 -12.54 -5.90 0.20
C TYR A 64 -12.69 -6.10 1.71
N ARG A 65 -13.61 -6.97 2.16
CA ARG A 65 -13.81 -7.25 3.59
C ARG A 65 -12.62 -7.96 4.21
N ASP A 66 -12.03 -8.90 3.49
CA ASP A 66 -10.82 -9.61 3.91
C ASP A 66 -9.66 -8.61 3.97
N LEU A 67 -9.58 -7.73 2.97
CA LEU A 67 -8.56 -6.69 2.89
C LEU A 67 -8.64 -5.73 4.09
N ASP A 68 -9.84 -5.23 4.36
CA ASP A 68 -10.14 -4.30 5.45
C ASP A 68 -9.86 -4.92 6.83
N HIS A 69 -10.22 -6.19 7.02
CA HIS A 69 -9.98 -6.93 8.26
C HIS A 69 -8.48 -6.99 8.61
N LEU A 70 -7.64 -7.43 7.67
CA LEU A 70 -6.20 -7.52 7.91
C LEU A 70 -5.55 -6.15 8.08
N GLY A 71 -5.97 -5.14 7.29
CA GLY A 71 -5.50 -3.76 7.44
C GLY A 71 -5.82 -3.16 8.81
N ARG A 72 -7.01 -3.45 9.35
CA ARG A 72 -7.39 -3.02 10.72
C ARG A 72 -6.59 -3.71 11.82
N SER A 73 -6.21 -4.97 11.64
CA SER A 73 -5.30 -5.66 12.57
C SER A 73 -3.95 -4.92 12.66
N ALA A 74 -3.38 -4.57 11.51
CA ALA A 74 -2.12 -3.83 11.44
C ALA A 74 -2.24 -2.43 12.06
N ALA A 75 -3.27 -1.66 11.70
CA ALA A 75 -3.51 -0.32 12.24
C ALA A 75 -3.73 -0.33 13.76
N THR A 76 -4.37 -1.37 14.29
CA THR A 76 -4.56 -1.57 15.73
C THR A 76 -3.21 -1.79 16.44
N ALA A 77 -2.35 -2.65 15.90
CA ALA A 77 -1.02 -2.89 16.47
C ALA A 77 -0.11 -1.65 16.43
N ILE A 78 -0.16 -0.88 15.34
CA ILE A 78 0.53 0.42 15.23
C ILE A 78 0.06 1.37 16.34
N ARG A 79 -1.26 1.48 16.53
CA ARG A 79 -1.84 2.32 17.58
C ARG A 79 -1.41 1.89 18.98
N HIS A 80 -1.33 0.59 19.26
CA HIS A 80 -0.88 0.08 20.55
C HIS A 80 0.61 0.32 20.83
N THR A 81 1.43 0.44 19.79
CA THR A 81 2.89 0.60 19.95
C THR A 81 3.22 2.02 20.42
N HIS A 82 2.79 3.04 19.66
CA HIS A 82 3.15 4.45 19.92
C HIS A 82 1.98 5.43 19.74
N GLY A 83 0.74 4.95 19.69
CA GLY A 83 -0.46 5.80 19.68
C GLY A 83 -0.81 6.42 18.34
N ARG A 84 -0.20 6.00 17.22
CA ARG A 84 -0.55 6.53 15.89
C ARG A 84 -1.80 5.88 15.33
N THR A 85 -2.67 6.71 14.76
CA THR A 85 -3.90 6.27 14.12
C THR A 85 -3.67 6.21 12.63
N PHE A 86 -3.80 5.02 12.06
CA PHE A 86 -3.77 4.81 10.62
C PHE A 86 -5.19 4.67 10.09
N THR A 87 -5.50 5.36 9.00
CA THR A 87 -6.77 5.22 8.29
C THR A 87 -6.69 4.00 7.37
N VAL A 88 -7.66 3.10 7.49
CA VAL A 88 -7.77 1.88 6.68
C VAL A 88 -8.96 2.01 5.73
N GLY A 89 -8.75 1.73 4.45
CA GLY A 89 -9.83 1.79 3.45
C GLY A 89 -9.35 1.57 2.02
N GLU A 90 -10.28 1.67 1.08
CA GLU A 90 -9.96 1.63 -0.34
C GLU A 90 -9.28 2.94 -0.79
N ASP A 91 -8.24 2.80 -1.62
CA ASP A 91 -7.35 3.89 -2.02
C ASP A 91 -8.10 5.09 -2.61
N THR A 92 -8.90 4.90 -3.67
CA THR A 92 -9.59 6.02 -4.33
C THR A 92 -10.46 6.85 -3.37
N ARG A 93 -11.14 6.20 -2.41
CA ARG A 93 -12.02 6.87 -1.43
C ARG A 93 -11.25 7.49 -0.28
N VAL A 94 -10.15 6.89 0.15
CA VAL A 94 -9.35 7.41 1.28
C VAL A 94 -8.45 8.57 0.82
N LEU A 95 -7.88 8.46 -0.37
CA LEU A 95 -6.99 9.46 -0.94
C LEU A 95 -7.64 10.14 -2.15
N TYR A 96 -7.37 9.61 -3.34
CA TYR A 96 -7.82 10.14 -4.62
C TYR A 96 -7.61 9.09 -5.71
N ALA A 97 -8.25 9.26 -6.86
CA ALA A 97 -8.07 8.33 -7.98
C ALA A 97 -6.65 8.43 -8.56
N ALA A 98 -5.91 7.32 -8.56
CA ALA A 98 -4.56 7.16 -9.07
C ALA A 98 -4.44 5.85 -9.88
N ALA A 99 -4.32 5.97 -11.20
CA ALA A 99 -4.10 4.82 -12.09
C ALA A 99 -2.61 4.46 -12.19
N GLY A 100 -2.33 3.16 -12.33
CA GLY A 100 -0.98 2.64 -12.49
C GLY A 100 -0.28 2.26 -11.18
N GLY A 101 -1.02 2.24 -10.06
CA GLY A 101 -0.52 1.79 -8.75
C GLY A 101 0.00 0.34 -8.76
N ALA A 102 1.06 0.09 -8.00
CA ALA A 102 1.70 -1.22 -7.94
C ALA A 102 0.85 -2.27 -7.21
N ASP A 103 0.09 -1.86 -6.20
CA ASP A 103 -0.88 -2.68 -5.47
C ASP A 103 -2.07 -3.09 -6.35
N ASP A 104 -2.61 -2.17 -7.14
CA ASP A 104 -3.62 -2.46 -8.17
C ASP A 104 -3.10 -3.48 -9.18
N TYR A 105 -1.87 -3.27 -9.68
CA TYR A 105 -1.27 -4.21 -10.64
C TYR A 105 -1.00 -5.59 -10.02
N ALA A 106 -0.45 -5.63 -8.80
CA ALA A 106 -0.19 -6.87 -8.07
C ALA A 106 -1.47 -7.70 -7.88
N LYS A 107 -2.57 -7.05 -7.48
CA LYS A 107 -3.86 -7.72 -7.30
C LYS A 107 -4.53 -8.10 -8.61
N GLY A 108 -4.68 -7.14 -9.52
CA GLY A 108 -5.50 -7.28 -10.72
C GLY A 108 -4.84 -8.10 -11.82
N ALA A 109 -3.53 -7.91 -12.04
CA ALA A 109 -2.82 -8.56 -13.13
C ALA A 109 -2.00 -9.78 -12.67
N CYS A 110 -1.38 -9.72 -11.49
CA CYS A 110 -0.54 -10.82 -10.98
C CYS A 110 -1.26 -11.75 -9.99
N GLY A 111 -2.50 -11.43 -9.57
CA GLY A 111 -3.32 -12.31 -8.73
C GLY A 111 -2.93 -12.34 -7.25
N VAL A 112 -2.14 -11.38 -6.76
CA VAL A 112 -1.77 -11.29 -5.33
C VAL A 112 -2.96 -10.73 -4.54
N LYS A 113 -3.73 -11.62 -3.91
CA LYS A 113 -5.00 -11.29 -3.22
C LYS A 113 -4.84 -10.12 -2.25
N TYR A 114 -3.86 -10.22 -1.36
CA TYR A 114 -3.62 -9.28 -0.26
C TYR A 114 -2.59 -8.21 -0.63
N SER A 115 -3.01 -7.26 -1.46
CA SER A 115 -2.16 -6.14 -1.91
C SER A 115 -2.54 -4.84 -1.22
N TYR A 116 -1.55 -4.07 -0.77
CA TYR A 116 -1.76 -2.83 -0.03
C TYR A 116 -0.70 -1.79 -0.35
N THR A 117 -1.07 -0.53 -0.18
CA THR A 117 -0.15 0.60 -0.01
C THR A 117 -0.19 1.08 1.44
N VAL A 118 0.99 1.31 2.03
CA VAL A 118 1.13 1.75 3.42
C VAL A 118 1.85 3.09 3.46
N GLU A 119 1.15 4.15 3.84
CA GLU A 119 1.71 5.50 4.00
C GLU A 119 2.08 5.72 5.46
N LEU A 120 3.37 5.85 5.74
CA LEU A 120 3.89 5.99 7.09
C LEU A 120 3.65 7.39 7.68
N ARG A 121 4.30 7.67 8.82
CA ARG A 121 4.28 8.98 9.46
C ARG A 121 4.82 10.08 8.52
N ASP A 122 4.49 11.34 8.75
CA ASP A 122 3.46 11.84 9.67
C ASP A 122 2.17 12.18 8.90
N THR A 123 1.38 13.15 9.35
CA THR A 123 0.16 13.59 8.66
C THR A 123 0.35 14.96 7.98
N GLY A 124 1.60 15.35 7.69
CA GLY A 124 1.96 16.57 6.98
C GLY A 124 2.64 17.66 7.81
N LEU A 125 2.99 17.41 9.08
CA LEU A 125 3.75 18.39 9.88
C LEU A 125 5.19 18.53 9.36
N HIS A 126 5.83 17.39 9.11
CA HIS A 126 7.15 17.30 8.49
C HIS A 126 7.09 16.67 7.10
N GLY A 127 6.09 15.83 6.83
CA GLY A 127 5.96 15.13 5.56
C GLY A 127 7.22 14.36 5.20
N PHE A 128 7.74 14.58 3.99
CA PHE A 128 8.94 13.90 3.47
C PHE A 128 10.26 14.28 4.17
N VAL A 129 10.28 15.35 4.98
CA VAL A 129 11.48 15.83 5.69
C VAL A 129 11.36 15.62 7.20
N ALA A 130 10.85 14.45 7.59
CA ALA A 130 10.71 14.03 8.98
C ALA A 130 12.05 14.08 9.75
N PRO A 131 12.05 14.51 11.02
CA PRO A 131 13.26 14.52 11.84
C PRO A 131 13.78 13.10 12.05
N THR A 132 15.11 12.95 12.13
CA THR A 132 15.75 11.63 12.32
C THR A 132 15.31 10.92 13.60
N SER A 133 14.83 11.67 14.60
CA SER A 133 14.23 11.13 15.82
C SER A 133 12.94 10.34 15.59
N TYR A 134 12.31 10.46 14.41
CA TYR A 134 11.11 9.68 14.05
C TYR A 134 11.44 8.31 13.45
N ILE A 135 12.68 8.09 12.98
CA ILE A 135 13.07 6.86 12.26
C ILE A 135 12.80 5.62 13.11
N ILE A 136 13.33 5.58 14.35
CA ILE A 136 13.18 4.41 15.22
C ILE A 136 11.71 4.22 15.65
N PRO A 137 10.99 5.24 16.16
CA PRO A 137 9.57 5.07 16.48
C PRO A 137 8.72 4.60 15.29
N ALA A 138 8.90 5.19 14.11
CA ALA A 138 8.18 4.80 12.91
C ALA A 138 8.49 3.34 12.52
N GLY A 139 9.75 2.91 12.63
CA GLY A 139 10.16 1.54 12.38
C GLY A 139 9.52 0.54 13.35
N GLU A 140 9.48 0.86 14.64
CA GLU A 140 8.85 0.02 15.67
C GLU A 140 7.35 -0.17 15.44
N GLU A 141 6.63 0.92 15.13
CA GLU A 141 5.21 0.86 14.75
C GLU A 141 4.98 0.03 13.49
N THR A 142 5.76 0.32 12.44
CA THR A 142 5.61 -0.35 11.15
C THR A 142 5.84 -1.85 11.30
N PHE A 143 6.89 -2.24 12.03
CA PHE A 143 7.18 -3.64 12.32
C PHE A 143 6.06 -4.31 13.12
N ALA A 144 5.51 -3.64 14.14
CA ALA A 144 4.37 -4.16 14.90
C ALA A 144 3.13 -4.36 14.00
N GLY A 145 2.85 -3.41 13.11
CA GLY A 145 1.79 -3.51 12.11
C GLY A 145 1.98 -4.68 11.17
N PHE A 146 3.18 -4.84 10.60
CA PHE A 146 3.51 -5.95 9.68
C PHE A 146 3.42 -7.32 10.37
N LYS A 147 3.90 -7.40 11.61
CA LYS A 147 3.81 -8.63 12.40
C LYS A 147 2.36 -9.02 12.68
N ALA A 148 1.52 -8.04 13.07
CA ALA A 148 0.10 -8.29 13.31
C ALA A 148 -0.65 -8.69 12.03
N PHE A 149 -0.39 -7.98 10.92
CA PHE A 149 -0.90 -8.34 9.60
C PHE A 149 -0.55 -9.79 9.22
N ALA A 150 0.73 -10.15 9.29
CA ALA A 150 1.20 -11.48 8.89
C ALA A 150 0.64 -12.59 9.81
N THR A 151 0.56 -12.33 11.12
CA THR A 151 -0.01 -13.28 12.08
C THR A 151 -1.49 -13.51 11.79
N GLU A 152 -2.25 -12.43 11.59
CA GLU A 152 -3.69 -12.52 11.28
C GLU A 152 -3.92 -13.20 9.92
N LEU A 153 -3.11 -12.91 8.91
CA LEU A 153 -3.18 -13.54 7.60
C LEU A 153 -3.03 -15.06 7.68
N VAL A 154 -2.02 -15.55 8.41
CA VAL A 154 -1.79 -17.00 8.60
C VAL A 154 -2.97 -17.66 9.28
N HIS A 155 -3.54 -17.02 10.31
CA HIS A 155 -4.74 -17.54 10.97
C HIS A 155 -5.97 -17.55 10.06
N TYR A 156 -6.19 -16.48 9.30
CA TYR A 156 -7.37 -16.26 8.48
C TYR A 156 -7.42 -17.18 7.24
N GLU A 157 -6.27 -17.38 6.59
CA GLU A 157 -6.12 -18.26 5.42
C GLU A 157 -5.80 -19.72 5.80
N HIS A 158 -5.70 -20.03 7.11
CA HIS A 158 -5.37 -21.35 7.63
C HIS A 158 -4.08 -21.95 7.05
N LEU A 159 -3.04 -21.10 6.96
CA LEU A 159 -1.71 -21.43 6.43
C LEU A 159 -0.78 -22.07 7.47
#